data_AF-A0A960MR13-F1
#
_entry.id   AF-A0A960MR13-F1
#
_cell.length_a   1.000
_cell.length_b   1.000
_cell.length_c   1.000
_cell.angle_alpha   90.00
_cell.angle_beta   90.00
_cell.angle_gamma   90.00
#
_symmetry.space_group_name_H-M   'P 1'
#
loop_
_entity.id
_entity.type
_entity.pdbx_description
1 polymer ?
#
loop_
_entity_poly.entity_id
_entity_poly.type
_entity_poly.pdbx_seq_one_letter_code
_entity_poly.pdbx_strand_id
1 'polypeptide(L)'
;MAEFNLGTDPNDADTDDDGIDDGDEVSTYQTNPKNADSDGDGLSDSYEIVTSGTNPNYFDTDFDGLSDGYEVAVGSDPLVDEIAGSFSAPGATGLEVFTPTTKDF
;
A
#
# COMPACT_ATOMS: atom_id res chain seq x y z
N MET A 1 29.40 1.53 2.88
CA MET A 1 29.20 1.08 1.49
C MET A 1 27.88 0.34 1.46
N ALA A 2 26.77 1.06 1.35
CA ALA A 2 25.42 0.49 1.48
C ALA A 2 24.93 -0.11 0.14
N GLU A 3 25.18 0.57 -0.97
CA GLU A 3 24.63 0.27 -2.31
C GLU A 3 25.13 -1.07 -2.92
N PHE A 4 26.40 -1.45 -2.73
CA PHE A 4 26.93 -2.67 -3.36
C PHE A 4 26.25 -3.98 -2.91
N ASN A 5 25.66 -4.00 -1.71
CA ASN A 5 25.01 -5.20 -1.18
C ASN A 5 23.52 -5.29 -1.56
N LEU A 6 22.92 -4.20 -2.02
CA LEU A 6 21.51 -4.11 -2.40
C LEU A 6 21.32 -4.30 -3.91
N GLY A 7 22.40 -4.20 -4.68
CA GLY A 7 22.37 -4.37 -6.13
C GLY A 7 21.72 -3.20 -6.85
N THR A 8 21.80 -2.01 -6.24
CA THR A 8 21.54 -0.71 -6.85
C THR A 8 22.78 -0.20 -7.60
N ASP A 9 22.60 0.69 -8.58
CA ASP A 9 23.74 1.27 -9.32
C ASP A 9 24.32 2.44 -8.53
N PRO A 10 25.61 2.44 -8.11
CA PRO A 10 26.19 3.57 -7.38
C PRO A 10 26.27 4.89 -8.16
N ASN A 11 25.92 4.91 -9.45
CA ASN A 11 25.80 6.12 -10.26
C ASN A 11 24.34 6.54 -10.52
N ASP A 12 23.39 5.76 -10.01
CA ASP A 12 21.97 6.04 -10.04
C ASP A 12 21.48 6.20 -8.61
N ALA A 13 20.87 7.32 -8.29
CA ALA A 13 20.47 7.60 -6.90
C ALA A 13 19.10 7.02 -6.57
N ASP A 14 18.30 6.67 -7.59
CA ASP A 14 16.91 6.24 -7.53
C ASP A 14 16.77 5.11 -8.56
N THR A 15 17.07 3.87 -8.14
CA THR A 15 17.30 2.74 -9.06
C THR A 15 16.03 2.23 -9.72
N ASP A 16 14.86 2.46 -9.15
CA ASP A 16 13.57 2.07 -9.72
C ASP A 16 12.72 3.22 -10.28
N ASP A 17 13.29 4.43 -10.28
CA ASP A 17 12.72 5.64 -10.85
C ASP A 17 11.35 6.01 -10.24
N ASP A 18 11.13 5.69 -8.95
CA ASP A 18 9.87 5.98 -8.26
C ASP A 18 9.83 7.39 -7.65
N GLY A 19 11.00 8.03 -7.51
CA GLY A 19 11.17 9.36 -6.95
C GLY A 19 11.69 9.40 -5.51
N ILE A 20 12.12 8.28 -4.93
CA ILE A 20 12.82 8.18 -3.66
C ILE A 20 14.28 7.74 -3.92
N ASP A 21 15.24 8.42 -3.29
CA ASP A 21 16.63 7.99 -3.39
C ASP A 21 16.82 6.61 -2.68
N ASP A 22 17.57 5.68 -3.29
CA ASP A 22 17.88 4.33 -2.77
C ASP A 22 18.31 4.34 -1.29
N GLY A 23 19.06 5.38 -0.93
CA GLY A 23 19.56 5.58 0.44
C GLY A 23 18.43 5.86 1.44
N ASP A 24 17.45 6.66 1.05
CA ASP A 24 16.29 7.00 1.86
C ASP A 24 15.30 5.83 1.93
N GLU A 25 15.11 5.10 0.84
CA GLU A 25 14.34 3.85 0.83
C GLU A 25 14.89 2.85 1.84
N VAL A 26 16.20 2.59 1.83
CA VAL A 26 16.81 1.59 2.73
C VAL A 26 16.86 2.07 4.18
N SER A 27 17.14 3.36 4.40
CA SER A 27 17.44 3.87 5.75
C SER A 27 16.24 4.48 6.48
N THR A 28 15.29 5.05 5.74
CA THR A 28 14.15 5.80 6.28
C THR A 28 12.85 5.01 6.11
N TYR A 29 12.54 4.58 4.89
CA TYR A 29 11.24 4.00 4.56
C TYR A 29 11.20 2.47 4.65
N GLN A 30 12.37 1.83 4.65
CA GLN A 30 12.57 0.38 4.64
C GLN A 30 11.92 -0.32 3.44
N THR A 31 11.75 0.40 2.34
CA THR A 31 11.25 -0.09 1.05
C THR A 31 12.36 -0.78 0.24
N ASN A 32 11.98 -1.37 -0.90
CA ASN A 32 12.90 -2.05 -1.80
C ASN A 32 13.35 -1.10 -2.92
N PRO A 33 14.63 -0.68 -2.96
CA PRO A 33 15.14 0.33 -3.89
C PRO A 33 15.33 -0.15 -5.33
N LYS A 34 14.53 -1.12 -5.74
CA LYS A 34 14.56 -1.78 -7.04
C LYS A 34 13.15 -2.12 -7.51
N ASN A 35 12.16 -1.68 -6.77
CA ASN A 35 10.77 -1.96 -6.96
C ASN A 35 9.95 -0.79 -6.45
N ALA A 36 9.53 0.06 -7.38
CA ALA A 36 8.74 1.25 -7.14
C ALA A 36 7.43 1.05 -6.36
N ASP A 37 6.97 -0.19 -6.14
CA ASP A 37 5.76 -0.59 -5.42
C ASP A 37 6.12 -1.78 -4.53
N SER A 38 6.65 -1.49 -3.33
CA SER A 38 7.36 -2.44 -2.48
C SER A 38 6.49 -3.57 -1.94
N ASP A 39 5.21 -3.34 -1.72
CA ASP A 39 4.25 -4.35 -1.25
C ASP A 39 3.36 -4.94 -2.36
N GLY A 40 3.34 -4.32 -3.55
CA GLY A 40 2.68 -4.84 -4.73
C GLY A 40 1.18 -4.57 -4.77
N ASP A 41 0.71 -3.50 -4.14
CA ASP A 41 -0.71 -3.16 -4.04
C ASP A 41 -1.23 -2.29 -5.19
N GLY A 42 -0.31 -1.77 -6.01
CA GLY A 42 -0.59 -0.92 -7.17
C GLY A 42 -0.36 0.57 -6.97
N LEU A 43 0.09 1.02 -5.80
CA LEU A 43 0.61 2.36 -5.54
C LEU A 43 2.14 2.34 -5.55
N SER A 44 2.78 3.44 -5.94
CA SER A 44 4.23 3.54 -5.79
C SER A 44 4.60 3.96 -4.37
N ASP A 45 5.77 3.56 -3.88
CA ASP A 45 6.22 3.89 -2.53
C ASP A 45 6.22 5.42 -2.33
N SER A 46 6.70 6.15 -3.34
CA SER A 46 6.65 7.62 -3.36
C SER A 46 5.23 8.19 -3.31
N TYR A 47 4.26 7.57 -3.98
CA TYR A 47 2.86 7.99 -3.94
C TYR A 47 2.28 7.76 -2.57
N GLU A 48 2.59 6.61 -1.95
CA GLU A 48 2.10 6.26 -0.64
C GLU A 48 2.59 7.22 0.44
N ILE A 49 3.90 7.50 0.43
CA ILE A 49 4.53 8.40 1.39
C ILE A 49 4.05 9.84 1.23
N VAL A 50 3.88 10.32 0.00
CA VAL A 50 3.61 11.74 -0.28
C VAL A 50 2.12 12.08 -0.38
N THR A 51 1.30 11.13 -0.86
CA THR A 51 -0.08 11.42 -1.30
C THR A 51 -1.14 10.73 -0.45
N SER A 52 -1.10 9.40 -0.29
CA SER A 52 -2.13 8.68 0.51
C SER A 52 -1.81 8.70 2.01
N GLY A 53 -0.53 8.72 2.39
CA GLY A 53 -0.10 8.58 3.77
C GLY A 53 -0.15 7.14 4.29
N THR A 54 -0.23 6.17 3.39
CA THR A 54 -0.21 4.73 3.67
C THR A 54 1.20 4.23 3.94
N ASN A 55 1.35 2.98 4.37
CA ASN A 55 2.66 2.38 4.60
C ASN A 55 3.09 1.58 3.36
N PRO A 56 4.15 1.99 2.65
CA PRO A 56 4.58 1.35 1.40
C PRO A 56 5.14 -0.08 1.53
N ASN A 57 5.08 -0.64 2.73
CA ASN A 57 5.46 -2.03 2.99
C ASN A 57 4.25 -2.89 3.40
N TYR A 58 3.05 -2.32 3.44
CA TYR A 58 1.82 -2.98 3.84
C TYR A 58 0.76 -2.81 2.76
N PHE A 59 0.50 -3.92 2.06
CA PHE A 59 -0.55 -4.05 1.04
C PHE A 59 -1.94 -3.53 1.46
N ASP A 60 -2.18 -3.36 2.77
CA ASP A 60 -3.43 -2.98 3.42
C ASP A 60 -3.03 -2.29 4.73
N THR A 61 -3.05 -0.95 4.75
CA THR A 61 -2.47 -0.15 5.84
C THR A 61 -3.36 -0.15 7.09
N ASP A 62 -4.68 -0.21 6.93
CA ASP A 62 -5.64 -0.13 8.03
C ASP A 62 -6.17 -1.50 8.50
N PHE A 63 -5.79 -2.57 7.80
CA PHE A 63 -6.06 -3.97 8.08
C PHE A 63 -7.53 -4.39 7.93
N ASP A 64 -8.20 -3.77 6.97
CA ASP A 64 -9.60 -4.05 6.62
C ASP A 64 -9.72 -5.10 5.48
N GLY A 65 -8.62 -5.46 4.84
CA GLY A 65 -8.58 -6.51 3.83
C GLY A 65 -8.96 -6.04 2.43
N LEU A 66 -9.14 -4.73 2.23
CA LEU A 66 -8.93 -4.07 0.95
C LEU A 66 -7.47 -3.60 0.86
N SER A 67 -6.97 -3.41 -0.35
CA SER A 67 -5.61 -2.90 -0.55
C SER A 67 -5.64 -1.39 -0.70
N ASP A 68 -4.58 -0.69 -0.26
CA ASP A 68 -4.57 0.77 -0.30
C ASP A 68 -4.74 1.27 -1.75
N GLY A 69 -4.09 0.59 -2.71
CA GLY A 69 -4.23 0.84 -4.14
C GLY A 69 -5.63 0.56 -4.70
N TYR A 70 -6.35 -0.44 -4.18
CA TYR A 70 -7.74 -0.67 -4.56
C TYR A 70 -8.63 0.47 -4.06
N GLU A 71 -8.45 0.86 -2.80
CA GLU A 71 -9.22 1.90 -2.14
C GLU A 71 -9.04 3.27 -2.80
N VAL A 72 -7.79 3.65 -3.08
CA VAL A 72 -7.46 4.86 -3.86
C VAL A 72 -8.12 4.80 -5.25
N ALA A 73 -8.12 3.65 -5.91
CA ALA A 73 -8.72 3.50 -7.24
C ALA A 73 -10.25 3.64 -7.25
N VAL A 74 -10.93 3.25 -6.15
CA VAL A 74 -12.39 3.37 -6.01
C VAL A 74 -12.84 4.63 -5.27
N GLY A 75 -11.89 5.37 -4.67
CA GLY A 75 -12.11 6.62 -3.96
C GLY A 75 -12.59 6.45 -2.51
N SER A 76 -12.25 5.33 -1.86
CA SER A 76 -12.38 5.15 -0.40
C SER A 76 -11.12 5.67 0.33
N ASP A 77 -11.09 5.57 1.66
CA ASP A 77 -10.02 6.11 2.48
C ASP A 77 -9.14 4.98 3.03
N PRO A 78 -7.92 4.75 2.50
CA PRO A 78 -7.06 3.60 2.83
C PRO A 78 -6.45 3.63 4.25
N LEU A 79 -6.90 4.58 5.07
CA LEU A 79 -6.48 4.75 6.46
C LEU A 79 -7.64 4.52 7.44
N VAL A 80 -8.79 4.04 6.95
CA VAL A 80 -10.02 3.90 7.70
C VAL A 80 -10.61 2.52 7.48
N ASP A 81 -10.49 1.68 8.50
CA ASP A 81 -11.14 0.37 8.53
C ASP A 81 -12.66 0.49 8.33
N GLU A 82 -13.10 0.22 7.09
CA GLU A 82 -14.48 0.36 6.63
C GLU A 82 -15.28 -0.92 6.87
N ILE A 83 -14.59 -2.06 6.98
CA ILE A 83 -15.21 -3.38 7.08
C ILE A 83 -15.38 -3.92 8.52
N ALA A 84 -14.57 -3.53 9.51
CA ALA A 84 -14.68 -4.03 10.88
C ALA A 84 -15.62 -3.18 11.77
N GLY A 85 -16.18 -2.09 11.22
CA GLY A 85 -17.05 -1.15 11.93
C GLY A 85 -18.56 -1.20 11.62
N SER A 86 -19.02 -1.84 10.54
CA SER A 86 -20.44 -1.71 10.13
C SER A 86 -21.43 -2.64 10.86
N PHE A 87 -20.98 -3.52 11.76
CA PHE A 87 -21.88 -4.27 12.65
C PHE A 87 -22.03 -3.62 14.03
N SER A 88 -22.39 -2.34 14.06
CA SER A 88 -23.01 -1.72 15.24
C SER A 88 -23.97 -0.57 14.89
N ALA A 89 -25.05 -0.88 14.14
CA ALA A 89 -26.40 -0.39 14.45
C ALA A 89 -27.46 -1.02 13.50
N PRO A 90 -28.66 -1.38 14.00
CA PRO A 90 -29.78 -1.75 13.15
C PRO A 90 -30.33 -0.48 12.48
N GLY A 91 -29.99 -0.25 11.20
CA GLY A 91 -30.58 0.88 10.46
C GLY A 91 -29.82 1.43 9.24
N ALA A 92 -28.66 0.90 8.86
CA ALA A 92 -27.99 1.35 7.65
C ALA A 92 -28.68 0.77 6.40
N THR A 93 -29.52 1.57 5.77
CA THR A 93 -30.07 1.29 4.45
C THR A 93 -29.00 1.54 3.39
N GLY A 94 -28.53 0.47 2.75
CA GLY A 94 -28.06 0.53 1.36
C GLY A 94 -26.57 0.75 1.14
N LEU A 95 -25.78 -0.30 1.35
CA LEU A 95 -24.74 -0.71 0.40
C LEU A 95 -24.69 -2.24 0.50
N GLU A 96 -25.10 -2.96 -0.54
CA GLU A 96 -25.05 -4.42 -0.53
C GLU A 96 -23.59 -4.86 -0.69
N VAL A 97 -22.96 -5.16 0.45
CA VAL A 97 -21.68 -5.87 0.49
C VAL A 97 -21.91 -7.26 -0.08
N PHE A 98 -21.38 -7.49 -1.28
CA PHE A 98 -21.40 -8.79 -1.93
C PHE A 98 -20.42 -9.70 -1.19
N THR A 99 -20.92 -10.49 -0.23
CA THR A 99 -20.08 -11.50 0.41
C THR A 99 -19.74 -12.58 -0.62
N PRO A 100 -18.47 -13.01 -0.76
CA PRO A 100 -18.16 -14.22 -1.51
C PRO A 100 -18.71 -15.40 -0.70
N THR A 101 -19.90 -15.86 -1.08
CA THR A 101 -20.48 -17.09 -0.55
C THR A 101 -19.44 -18.20 -0.69
N THR A 102 -18.96 -18.72 0.44
CA THR A 102 -18.25 -20.00 0.49
C THR A 102 -19.14 -21.02 -0.21
N LYS A 103 -18.73 -21.45 -1.41
CA LYS A 103 -19.44 -22.48 -2.15
C LYS A 103 -18.86 -23.81 -1.71
N ASP A 104 -19.60 -24.48 -0.83
CA ASP A 104 -19.48 -25.91 -0.61
C ASP A 104 -19.35 -26.64 -1.96
N PHE A 105 -18.24 -27.37 -2.14
CA PHE A 105 -18.16 -28.63 -2.88
C PHE A 105 -17.06 -29.52 -2.29
#